data_AF-A0ABD3ZUX1-F1
#
_entry.id   AF-A0ABD3ZUX1-F1
#
_cell.length_a   1.000
_cell.length_b   1.000
_cell.length_c   1.000
_cell.angle_alpha   90.00
_cell.angle_beta   90.00
_cell.angle_gamma   90.00
#
_symmetry.space_group_name_H-M   'P 1'
#
loop_
_entity.id
_entity.type
_entity.pdbx_description
1 polymer ?
#
loop_
_entity_poly.entity_id
_entity_poly.type
_entity_poly.pdbx_seq_one_letter_code
_entity_poly.pdbx_strand_id
1 'polypeptide(L)'
;MSYQFEKNKLYAYLGEELVEALKRNEAIIAGGAITSLFNSKEINDVDIYFRSDKKACSFLEECWNSNVYVTSHTKKATLFIKKGLKLQMIHFKFFSDAESIFNTFDFTVCMGAFDFKTEAFTLHEDFLKHNSQRILKFNSQTAFPIVSLLRVQKYTDKEYTISKPEFIRIVLTCMDLTINTYEELKDQMGGMYGINYDKLFEDEKEEAFNLREAVDKIADMVLDEDYFKEPVNLEFNDLDDLLNDINKSPVMTLKINGDQYRIGLDGFLKESVSAPCTENKLDAKDFFDKTNFYKFVRKQDGKLTSFYDKSFEYLIGEVAKAKGTLNDWSNSGRLYFNEKAAIEQSTYYGKEDGVLIEVKIKEKDFVDADSGKVEATSCHVIREVPREEWKQYISAIKSK
;
A
#
# COMPACT_ATOMS: atom_id res chain seq x y z
N MET A 1 18.14 1.92 28.83
CA MET A 1 16.94 1.48 29.57
C MET A 1 16.18 0.53 28.64
N SER A 2 15.78 -0.67 29.08
CA SER A 2 15.05 -1.59 28.19
C SER A 2 13.57 -1.23 28.22
N TYR A 3 13.01 -0.73 27.11
CA TYR A 3 11.58 -0.37 26.95
C TYR A 3 10.71 -1.60 26.66
N GLN A 4 10.99 -2.72 27.34
CA GLN A 4 10.33 -4.00 27.07
C GLN A 4 8.84 -3.95 27.45
N PHE A 5 8.49 -3.21 28.49
CA PHE A 5 7.10 -3.06 28.92
C PHE A 5 6.27 -2.31 27.87
N GLU A 6 6.80 -1.19 27.37
CA GLU A 6 6.17 -0.38 26.32
C GLU A 6 6.03 -1.17 25.02
N LYS A 7 7.05 -1.96 24.66
CA LYS A 7 7.00 -2.87 23.50
C LYS A 7 5.85 -3.86 23.64
N ASN A 8 5.74 -4.53 24.79
CA ASN A 8 4.68 -5.52 25.03
C ASN A 8 3.30 -4.87 24.99
N LYS A 9 3.15 -3.66 25.55
CA LYS A 9 1.90 -2.90 25.52
C LYS A 9 1.51 -2.51 24.09
N LEU A 10 2.47 -2.07 23.27
CA LEU A 10 2.24 -1.77 21.86
C LEU A 10 1.82 -3.03 21.09
N TYR A 11 2.47 -4.17 21.32
CA TYR A 11 2.14 -5.43 20.63
C TYR A 11 0.75 -5.92 20.99
N ALA A 12 0.38 -5.83 22.27
CA ALA A 12 -0.96 -6.17 22.73
C ALA A 12 -2.03 -5.27 22.09
N TYR A 13 -1.73 -3.98 21.92
CA TYR A 13 -2.65 -3.02 21.29
C TYR A 13 -2.85 -3.30 19.79
N LEU A 14 -1.78 -3.64 19.07
CA LEU A 14 -1.83 -3.89 17.62
C LEU A 14 -2.39 -5.27 17.26
N GLY A 15 -2.16 -6.26 18.13
CA GLY A 15 -2.48 -7.66 17.87
C GLY A 15 -1.45 -8.36 16.97
N GLU A 16 -1.40 -9.69 17.08
CA GLU A 16 -0.37 -10.53 16.45
C GLU A 16 -0.32 -10.40 14.92
N GLU A 17 -1.48 -10.48 14.24
CA GLU A 17 -1.58 -10.39 12.78
C GLU A 17 -0.96 -9.08 12.24
N LEU A 18 -1.28 -7.95 12.87
CA LEU A 18 -0.80 -6.64 12.45
C LEU A 18 0.68 -6.45 12.78
N VAL A 19 1.13 -6.95 13.94
CA VAL A 19 2.57 -6.93 14.32
C VAL A 19 3.40 -7.68 13.28
N GLU A 20 2.95 -8.86 12.84
CA GLU A 20 3.68 -9.65 11.85
C GLU A 20 3.70 -8.97 10.47
N ALA A 21 2.61 -8.32 10.06
CA ALA A 21 2.58 -7.52 8.83
C ALA A 21 3.54 -6.31 8.91
N LEU A 22 3.56 -5.59 10.04
CA LEU A 22 4.47 -4.47 10.28
C LEU A 22 5.94 -4.90 10.29
N LYS A 23 6.25 -6.10 10.81
CA LYS A 23 7.59 -6.69 10.79
C LYS A 23 8.07 -7.02 9.39
N ARG A 24 7.28 -7.77 8.61
CA ARG A 24 7.61 -8.11 7.21
C ARG A 24 7.88 -6.87 6.37
N ASN A 25 7.11 -5.82 6.63
CA ASN A 25 7.19 -4.57 5.89
C ASN A 25 8.18 -3.56 6.47
N GLU A 26 8.94 -3.91 7.52
CA GLU A 26 9.93 -3.04 8.16
C GLU A 26 9.34 -1.65 8.47
N ALA A 27 8.10 -1.63 8.97
CA ALA A 27 7.37 -0.39 9.22
C ALA A 27 7.90 0.32 10.47
N ILE A 28 7.58 1.61 10.59
CA ILE A 28 7.87 2.42 11.78
C ILE A 28 6.55 3.02 12.26
N ILE A 29 6.22 2.83 13.54
CA ILE A 29 5.14 3.60 14.18
C ILE A 29 5.78 4.80 14.87
N ALA A 30 5.28 6.01 14.61
CA ALA A 30 5.82 7.22 15.21
C ALA A 30 4.70 8.20 15.62
N GLY A 31 5.07 9.26 16.33
CA GLY A 31 4.15 10.36 16.60
C GLY A 31 3.24 10.12 17.81
N GLY A 32 1.98 10.54 17.67
CA GLY A 32 1.03 10.62 18.78
C GLY A 32 0.72 9.29 19.46
N ALA A 33 0.80 8.17 18.71
CA ALA A 33 0.63 6.83 19.27
C ALA A 33 1.73 6.52 20.31
N ILE A 34 2.99 6.84 19.99
CA ILE A 34 4.12 6.64 20.90
C ILE A 34 4.03 7.60 22.09
N THR A 35 3.67 8.86 21.85
CA THR A 35 3.39 9.83 22.94
C THR A 35 2.34 9.28 23.92
N SER A 36 1.24 8.72 23.40
CA SER A 36 0.15 8.22 24.23
C SER A 36 0.55 6.94 24.99
N LEU A 37 1.30 6.05 24.34
CA LEU A 37 1.86 4.83 24.93
C LEU A 37 2.69 5.13 26.19
N PHE A 38 3.65 6.06 26.08
CA PHE A 38 4.56 6.45 27.17
C PHE A 38 3.90 7.30 28.26
N ASN A 39 2.79 7.98 27.97
CA ASN A 39 2.05 8.79 28.94
C ASN A 39 0.84 8.06 29.54
N SER A 40 0.64 6.77 29.23
CA SER A 40 -0.54 6.00 29.63
C SER A 40 -1.87 6.68 29.28
N LYS A 41 -1.94 7.29 28.10
CA LYS A 41 -3.17 7.80 27.50
C LYS A 41 -3.67 6.82 26.44
N GLU A 42 -4.94 6.93 26.07
CA GLU A 42 -5.51 6.16 24.97
C GLU A 42 -4.84 6.55 23.64
N ILE A 43 -4.58 5.55 22.81
CA ILE A 43 -4.09 5.74 21.44
C ILE A 43 -5.31 5.95 20.55
N ASN A 44 -5.39 7.10 19.88
CA ASN A 44 -6.52 7.42 19.01
C ASN A 44 -6.32 6.84 17.60
N ASP A 45 -5.14 7.10 17.05
CA ASP A 45 -4.69 6.81 15.70
C ASP A 45 -3.24 6.30 15.74
N VAL A 46 -2.90 5.41 14.81
CA VAL A 46 -1.56 4.86 14.66
C VAL A 46 -1.00 5.34 13.33
N ASP A 47 -0.07 6.29 13.38
CA ASP A 47 0.68 6.74 12.22
C ASP A 47 1.78 5.72 11.87
N ILE A 48 1.71 5.17 10.66
CA ILE A 48 2.61 4.14 10.15
C ILE A 48 3.43 4.71 8.99
N TYR A 49 4.74 4.63 9.10
CA TYR A 49 5.72 5.11 8.13
C TYR A 49 6.45 3.94 7.49
N PHE A 50 6.86 4.13 6.23
CA PHE A 50 7.55 3.11 5.44
C PHE A 50 8.86 3.63 4.87
N ARG A 51 9.76 2.67 4.62
CA ARG A 51 11.09 2.91 4.04
C ARG A 51 11.07 3.05 2.52
N SER A 52 10.01 2.57 1.87
CA SER A 52 9.77 2.72 0.44
C SER A 52 8.28 2.58 0.13
N ASP A 53 7.92 3.04 -1.06
CA ASP A 53 6.62 2.79 -1.69
C ASP A 53 6.29 1.30 -1.74
N LYS A 54 7.23 0.46 -2.16
CA LYS A 54 7.03 -0.99 -2.24
C LYS A 54 6.62 -1.61 -0.91
N LYS A 55 7.25 -1.20 0.20
CA LYS A 55 6.91 -1.69 1.54
C LYS A 55 5.55 -1.16 2.01
N ALA A 56 5.22 0.09 1.67
CA ALA A 56 3.90 0.65 1.97
C ALA A 56 2.80 -0.11 1.22
N CYS A 57 2.99 -0.32 -0.08
CA CYS A 57 2.02 -1.03 -0.90
C CYS A 57 1.88 -2.50 -0.50
N SER A 58 2.99 -3.22 -0.25
CA SER A 58 2.96 -4.61 0.23
C SER A 58 2.24 -4.72 1.59
N PHE A 59 2.45 -3.76 2.49
CA PHE A 59 1.70 -3.71 3.75
C PHE A 59 0.19 -3.49 3.53
N LEU A 60 -0.19 -2.61 2.59
CA LEU A 60 -1.59 -2.38 2.26
C LEU A 60 -2.23 -3.65 1.69
N GLU A 61 -1.57 -4.33 0.75
CA GLU A 61 -2.01 -5.62 0.19
C GLU A 61 -2.21 -6.68 1.28
N GLU A 62 -1.25 -6.85 2.20
CA GLU A 62 -1.38 -7.78 3.32
C GLU A 62 -2.53 -7.41 4.26
N CYS A 63 -2.76 -6.12 4.46
CA CYS A 63 -3.84 -5.64 5.30
C CYS A 63 -5.21 -5.76 4.62
N TRP A 64 -5.24 -5.71 3.29
CA TRP A 64 -6.45 -5.70 2.48
C TRP A 64 -7.19 -7.04 2.55
N ASN A 65 -8.11 -7.12 3.50
CA ASN A 65 -9.03 -8.24 3.65
C ASN A 65 -10.44 -7.72 3.96
N SER A 66 -11.42 -8.61 4.01
CA SER A 66 -12.86 -8.30 4.14
C SER A 66 -13.29 -7.51 5.38
N ASN A 67 -12.35 -7.05 6.23
CA ASN A 67 -12.58 -6.26 7.44
C ASN A 67 -11.77 -4.94 7.48
N VAL A 68 -11.37 -4.41 6.32
CA VAL A 68 -10.71 -3.10 6.21
C VAL A 68 -11.65 -2.10 5.54
N TYR A 69 -11.79 -0.93 6.16
CA TYR A 69 -12.54 0.20 5.62
C TYR A 69 -11.61 1.38 5.44
N VAL A 70 -11.46 1.90 4.23
CA VAL A 70 -10.72 3.14 4.00
C VAL A 70 -11.63 4.32 4.31
N THR A 71 -11.23 5.15 5.26
CA THR A 71 -12.02 6.31 5.71
C THR A 71 -11.58 7.58 4.99
N SER A 72 -10.30 7.69 4.66
CA SER A 72 -9.79 8.78 3.84
C SER A 72 -8.54 8.36 3.06
N HIS A 73 -8.39 8.95 1.88
CA HIS A 73 -7.19 8.82 1.07
C HIS A 73 -6.84 10.20 0.54
N THR A 74 -5.57 10.57 0.69
CA THR A 74 -5.00 11.81 0.18
C THR A 74 -3.63 11.49 -0.42
N LYS A 75 -3.05 12.43 -1.18
CA LYS A 75 -1.65 12.32 -1.66
C LYS A 75 -0.61 12.09 -0.55
N LYS A 76 -0.98 12.31 0.72
CA LYS A 76 -0.07 12.25 1.87
C LYS A 76 -0.22 11.03 2.74
N ALA A 77 -1.47 10.59 2.89
CA ALA A 77 -1.80 9.54 3.82
C ALA A 77 -3.11 8.85 3.46
N THR A 78 -3.17 7.58 3.82
CA THR A 78 -4.38 6.74 3.73
C THR A 78 -4.77 6.33 5.15
N LEU A 79 -5.97 6.69 5.58
CA LEU A 79 -6.55 6.24 6.83
C LEU A 79 -7.48 5.08 6.57
N PHE A 80 -7.27 3.97 7.26
CA PHE A 80 -8.18 2.85 7.27
C PHE A 80 -8.45 2.32 8.67
N ILE A 81 -9.60 1.68 8.83
CA ILE A 81 -10.05 1.06 10.06
C ILE A 81 -9.94 -0.45 9.88
N LYS A 82 -9.15 -1.09 10.75
CA LYS A 82 -9.02 -2.56 10.82
C LYS A 82 -9.32 -3.02 12.24
N LYS A 83 -10.38 -3.82 12.41
CA LYS A 83 -10.80 -4.33 13.74
C LYS A 83 -10.97 -3.22 14.80
N GLY A 84 -11.45 -2.04 14.40
CA GLY A 84 -11.64 -0.88 15.26
C GLY A 84 -10.39 -0.02 15.48
N LEU A 85 -9.20 -0.45 15.03
CA LEU A 85 -7.99 0.36 15.06
C LEU A 85 -7.97 1.32 13.87
N LYS A 86 -7.73 2.60 14.15
CA LYS A 86 -7.49 3.64 13.13
C LYS A 86 -6.01 3.63 12.75
N LEU A 87 -5.71 3.14 11.55
CA LEU A 87 -4.36 2.98 11.01
C LEU A 87 -4.16 4.01 9.90
N GLN A 88 -3.22 4.92 10.10
CA GLN A 88 -2.91 5.98 9.15
C GLN A 88 -1.56 5.69 8.48
N MET A 89 -1.59 5.22 7.25
CA MET A 89 -0.39 5.04 6.44
C MET A 89 0.08 6.36 5.89
N ILE A 90 1.28 6.78 6.26
CA ILE A 90 1.90 8.02 5.79
C ILE A 90 2.77 7.72 4.57
N HIS A 91 2.47 8.35 3.44
CA HIS A 91 3.10 8.08 2.14
C HIS A 91 3.48 9.34 1.31
N PHE A 92 3.32 10.55 1.88
CA PHE A 92 3.87 11.78 1.27
C PHE A 92 5.39 11.68 1.02
N LYS A 93 6.10 11.01 1.93
CA LYS A 93 7.54 10.73 1.88
C LYS A 93 7.83 9.40 2.55
N PHE A 94 8.88 8.73 2.09
CA PHE A 94 9.40 7.51 2.69
C PHE A 94 10.70 7.80 3.45
N PHE A 95 10.90 7.09 4.55
CA PHE A 95 11.92 7.41 5.56
C PHE A 95 12.73 6.17 5.91
N SER A 96 14.06 6.28 5.85
CA SER A 96 14.98 5.17 6.16
C SER A 96 14.97 4.77 7.64
N ASP A 97 14.72 5.74 8.52
CA ASP A 97 14.89 5.64 9.97
C ASP A 97 14.02 6.67 10.71
N ALA A 98 13.90 6.48 12.03
CA ALA A 98 13.09 7.32 12.91
C ALA A 98 13.58 8.78 13.00
N GLU A 99 14.89 9.03 12.92
CA GLU A 99 15.44 10.39 13.04
C GLU A 99 15.03 11.24 11.84
N SER A 100 15.05 10.66 10.63
CA SER A 100 14.56 11.31 9.43
C SER A 100 13.06 11.64 9.48
N ILE A 101 12.26 10.85 10.21
CA ILE A 101 10.85 11.14 10.49
C ILE A 101 10.74 12.33 11.45
N PHE A 102 11.52 12.33 12.54
CA PHE A 102 11.47 13.40 13.55
C PHE A 102 11.78 14.77 12.97
N ASN A 103 12.67 14.85 11.98
CA ASN A 103 12.96 16.11 11.29
C ASN A 103 11.73 16.74 10.64
N THR A 104 10.68 15.95 10.34
CA THR A 104 9.42 16.45 9.77
C THR A 104 8.35 16.81 10.81
N PHE A 105 8.53 16.39 12.07
CA PHE A 105 7.54 16.58 13.12
C PHE A 105 7.54 18.01 13.66
N ASP A 106 6.39 18.40 14.18
CA ASP A 106 6.09 19.74 14.71
C ASP A 106 6.65 19.95 16.11
N PHE A 107 6.46 18.99 17.01
CA PHE A 107 6.85 19.12 18.41
C PHE A 107 7.68 17.92 18.88
N THR A 108 8.68 18.20 19.70
CA THR A 108 9.52 17.18 20.36
C THR A 108 8.73 16.12 21.12
N VAL A 109 7.55 16.46 21.66
CA VAL A 109 6.67 15.52 22.38
C VAL A 109 6.08 14.43 21.49
N CYS A 110 6.15 14.60 20.17
CA CYS A 110 5.75 13.62 19.16
C CYS A 110 6.94 12.84 18.59
N MET A 111 8.18 13.21 18.92
CA MET A 111 9.40 12.60 18.36
C MET A 111 9.79 11.32 19.11
N GLY A 112 8.86 10.37 19.12
CA GLY A 112 9.08 8.99 19.54
C GLY A 112 8.65 8.05 18.44
N ALA A 113 9.41 6.97 18.24
CA ALA A 113 9.14 5.96 17.23
C ALA A 113 9.45 4.56 17.76
N PHE A 114 8.74 3.56 17.25
CA PHE A 114 9.06 2.15 17.37
C PHE A 114 9.33 1.58 15.98
N ASP A 115 10.50 1.01 15.79
CA ASP A 115 10.94 0.46 14.50
C ASP A 115 10.82 -1.06 14.49
N PHE A 116 9.98 -1.61 13.63
CA PHE A 116 9.77 -3.06 13.55
C PHE A 116 10.94 -3.81 12.89
N LYS A 117 11.85 -3.10 12.22
CA LYS A 117 13.09 -3.69 11.69
C LYS A 117 14.10 -4.02 12.80
N THR A 118 14.28 -3.09 13.72
CA THR A 118 15.25 -3.22 14.84
C THR A 118 14.59 -3.68 16.13
N GLU A 119 13.25 -3.71 16.17
CA GLU A 119 12.41 -3.98 17.32
C GLU A 119 12.72 -3.10 18.54
N ALA A 120 13.12 -1.85 18.29
CA ALA A 120 13.57 -0.90 19.30
C ALA A 120 12.82 0.43 19.23
N PHE A 121 12.76 1.12 20.37
CA PHE A 121 12.30 2.50 20.42
C PHE A 121 13.46 3.46 20.14
N THR A 122 13.20 4.44 19.29
CA THR A 122 14.03 5.63 19.11
C THR A 122 13.25 6.82 19.63
N LEU A 123 13.83 7.57 20.56
CA LEU A 123 13.21 8.75 21.16
C LEU A 123 14.16 9.93 21.01
N HIS A 124 13.61 11.11 20.70
CA HIS A 124 14.37 12.35 20.82
C HIS A 124 14.86 12.53 22.27
N GLU A 125 16.03 13.13 22.47
CA GLU A 125 16.66 13.27 23.80
C GLU A 125 15.75 13.94 24.83
N ASP A 126 15.03 14.99 24.41
CA ASP A 126 14.06 15.69 25.26
C ASP A 126 12.63 15.12 25.21
N PHE A 127 12.36 14.05 24.46
CA PHE A 127 11.00 13.50 24.28
C PHE A 127 10.32 13.22 25.63
N LEU A 128 11.00 12.49 26.52
CA LEU A 128 10.46 12.12 27.83
C LEU A 128 10.34 13.34 28.76
N LYS A 129 11.34 14.23 28.73
CA LYS A 129 11.37 15.45 29.53
C LYS A 129 10.19 16.37 29.18
N HIS A 130 10.01 16.69 27.90
CA HIS A 130 8.95 17.59 27.46
C HIS A 130 7.54 16.98 27.66
N ASN A 131 7.41 15.66 27.50
CA ASN A 131 6.18 14.96 27.84
C ASN A 131 5.84 15.01 29.33
N SER A 132 6.83 14.73 30.21
CA SER A 132 6.61 14.77 31.66
C SER A 132 6.25 16.17 32.18
N GLN A 133 6.77 17.22 31.53
CA GLN A 133 6.51 18.62 31.88
C GLN A 133 5.26 19.18 31.18
N ARG A 134 4.65 18.43 30.26
CA ARG A 134 3.54 18.91 29.41
C ARG A 134 3.88 20.24 28.72
N ILE A 135 5.07 20.32 28.12
CA ILE A 135 5.51 21.51 27.36
C ILE A 135 5.69 21.19 25.88
N LEU A 136 5.27 22.12 25.03
CA LEU A 136 5.53 22.07 23.60
C LEU A 136 6.82 22.81 23.28
N LYS A 137 7.76 22.09 22.68
CA LYS A 137 8.95 22.64 22.05
C LYS A 137 8.88 22.38 20.56
N PHE A 138 8.83 23.48 19.80
CA PHE A 138 8.62 23.48 18.37
C PHE A 138 9.89 23.09 17.62
N ASN A 139 9.73 22.28 16.59
CA ASN A 139 10.76 21.97 15.62
C ASN A 139 10.51 22.77 14.33
N SER A 140 11.40 23.72 14.07
CA SER A 140 11.32 24.59 12.89
C SER A 140 11.61 23.87 11.57
N GLN A 141 12.04 22.61 11.60
CA GLN A 141 12.21 21.77 10.41
C GLN A 141 10.92 21.06 9.98
N THR A 142 9.80 21.26 10.68
CA THR A 142 8.54 20.60 10.37
C THR A 142 8.14 20.75 8.90
N ALA A 143 7.59 19.68 8.33
CA ALA A 143 7.10 19.71 6.95
C ALA A 143 5.84 20.59 6.78
N PHE A 144 5.11 20.86 7.88
CA PHE A 144 3.81 21.54 7.84
C PHE A 144 3.68 22.64 8.93
N PRO A 145 4.33 23.81 8.77
CA PRO A 145 4.29 24.87 9.78
C PRO A 145 2.87 25.42 10.05
N ILE A 146 2.01 25.56 9.04
CA ILE A 146 0.63 26.04 9.22
C ILE A 146 -0.19 25.06 10.06
N VAL A 147 -0.16 23.76 9.74
CA VAL A 147 -0.79 22.72 10.57
C VAL A 147 -0.22 22.69 11.99
N SER A 148 1.07 22.95 12.15
CA SER A 148 1.71 23.00 13.48
C SER A 148 1.10 24.09 14.36
N LEU A 149 0.75 25.25 13.78
CA LEU A 149 0.03 26.32 14.48
C LEU A 149 -1.34 25.85 14.98
N LEU A 150 -2.12 25.19 14.13
CA LEU A 150 -3.44 24.65 14.52
C LEU A 150 -3.33 23.57 15.60
N ARG A 151 -2.26 22.77 15.55
CA ARG A 151 -2.02 21.69 16.52
C ARG A 151 -1.64 22.21 17.91
N VAL A 152 -1.23 23.48 18.05
CA VAL A 152 -1.06 24.10 19.38
C VAL A 152 -2.35 23.98 20.19
N GLN A 153 -3.51 24.33 19.61
CA GLN A 153 -4.79 24.23 20.31
C GLN A 153 -5.10 22.79 20.72
N LYS A 154 -4.95 21.83 19.78
CA LYS A 154 -5.13 20.39 20.04
C LYS A 154 -4.29 19.90 21.22
N TYR A 155 -3.04 20.34 21.33
CA TYR A 155 -2.17 19.95 22.43
C TYR A 155 -2.46 20.72 23.72
N THR A 156 -2.91 21.96 23.65
CA THR A 156 -3.43 22.70 24.80
C THR A 156 -4.66 22.04 25.39
N ASP A 157 -5.57 21.52 24.57
CA ASP A 157 -6.71 20.72 25.02
C ASP A 157 -6.27 19.40 25.68
N LYS A 158 -5.07 18.91 25.34
CA LYS A 158 -4.39 17.78 26.00
C LYS A 158 -3.51 18.21 27.18
N GLU A 159 -3.74 19.41 27.72
CA GLU A 159 -3.06 19.98 28.90
C GLU A 159 -1.58 20.33 28.68
N TYR A 160 -1.12 20.42 27.43
CA TYR A 160 0.22 20.95 27.14
C TYR A 160 0.24 22.48 27.11
N THR A 161 1.36 23.04 27.51
CA THR A 161 1.61 24.49 27.47
C THR A 161 2.66 24.82 26.43
N ILE A 162 2.52 25.97 25.78
CA ILE A 162 3.52 26.51 24.86
C ILE A 162 3.97 27.88 25.37
N SER A 163 5.27 28.14 25.31
CA SER A 163 5.81 29.45 25.71
C SER A 163 5.68 30.47 24.58
N LYS A 164 5.60 31.77 24.92
CA LYS A 164 5.54 32.85 23.92
C LYS A 164 6.68 32.78 22.88
N PRO A 165 7.95 32.53 23.26
CA PRO A 165 9.02 32.36 22.27
C PRO A 165 8.79 31.20 21.31
N GLU A 166 8.33 30.04 21.79
CA GLU A 166 8.03 28.89 20.91
C GLU A 166 6.89 29.20 19.95
N PHE A 167 5.86 29.92 20.41
CA PHE A 167 4.78 30.37 19.56
C PHE A 167 5.27 31.34 18.47
N ILE A 168 6.15 32.30 18.83
CA ILE A 168 6.81 33.18 17.86
C ILE A 168 7.62 32.38 16.84
N ARG A 169 8.34 31.33 17.26
CA ARG A 169 9.08 30.46 16.34
C ARG A 169 8.17 29.82 15.29
N ILE A 170 6.98 29.36 15.66
CA ILE A 170 5.99 28.83 14.71
C ILE A 170 5.61 29.90 13.69
N VAL A 171 5.24 31.10 14.15
CA VAL A 171 4.83 32.20 13.27
C VAL A 171 5.94 32.58 12.30
N LEU A 172 7.18 32.72 12.77
CA LEU A 172 8.32 33.06 11.91
C LEU A 172 8.61 31.96 10.88
N THR A 173 8.46 30.68 11.24
CA THR A 173 8.58 29.57 10.29
C THR A 173 7.45 29.60 9.26
N CYS A 174 6.21 29.95 9.64
CA CYS A 174 5.13 30.15 8.67
C CYS A 174 5.40 31.32 7.71
N MET A 175 6.04 32.40 8.18
CA MET A 175 6.40 33.56 7.35
C MET A 175 7.49 33.26 6.32
N ASP A 176 8.29 32.21 6.53
CA ASP A 176 9.33 31.76 5.61
C ASP A 176 8.78 30.83 4.51
N LEU A 177 7.50 30.42 4.61
CA LEU A 177 6.87 29.59 3.59
C LEU A 177 6.67 30.36 2.29
N THR A 178 7.06 29.73 1.19
CA THR A 178 6.71 30.18 -0.15
C THR A 178 5.58 29.29 -0.66
N ILE A 179 4.40 29.88 -0.86
CA ILE A 179 3.22 29.20 -1.40
C ILE A 179 2.84 29.94 -2.67
N ASN A 180 2.90 29.25 -3.81
CA ASN A 180 2.65 29.79 -5.14
C ASN A 180 1.46 29.13 -5.83
N THR A 181 0.87 28.09 -5.24
CA THR A 181 -0.28 27.38 -5.80
C THR A 181 -1.30 27.00 -4.74
N TYR A 182 -2.56 26.79 -5.15
CA TYR A 182 -3.60 26.28 -4.26
C TYR A 182 -3.26 24.88 -3.73
N GLU A 183 -2.59 24.04 -4.51
CA GLU A 183 -2.15 22.71 -4.08
C GLU A 183 -1.09 22.80 -2.97
N GLU A 184 -0.10 23.71 -3.08
CA GLU A 184 0.89 23.95 -2.02
C GLU A 184 0.22 24.48 -0.74
N LEU A 185 -0.80 25.33 -0.88
CA LEU A 185 -1.59 25.84 0.26
C LEU A 185 -2.37 24.71 0.95
N LYS A 186 -3.11 23.91 0.17
CA LYS A 186 -3.83 22.72 0.67
C LYS A 186 -2.88 21.76 1.37
N ASP A 187 -1.69 21.55 0.80
CA ASP A 187 -0.67 20.73 1.42
C ASP A 187 -0.27 21.29 2.80
N GLN A 188 -0.04 22.60 2.92
CA GLN A 188 0.36 23.19 4.20
C GLN A 188 -0.76 23.24 5.25
N MET A 189 -2.01 23.32 4.82
CA MET A 189 -3.19 23.33 5.69
C MET A 189 -3.62 21.91 6.13
N GLY A 190 -3.27 20.90 5.33
CA GLY A 190 -3.53 19.48 5.58
C GLY A 190 -5.02 19.12 5.52
N GLY A 191 -5.32 17.84 5.33
CA GLY A 191 -6.70 17.31 5.42
C GLY A 191 -7.20 17.14 6.87
N MET A 192 -6.64 17.86 7.84
CA MET A 192 -6.98 17.69 9.26
C MET A 192 -8.14 18.59 9.67
N TYR A 193 -8.99 18.03 10.55
CA TYR A 193 -10.17 18.62 11.20
C TYR A 193 -11.52 18.47 10.50
N GLY A 194 -11.66 17.52 9.56
CA GLY A 194 -12.97 17.23 8.95
C GLY A 194 -13.49 18.34 8.03
N ILE A 195 -12.74 19.43 7.93
CA ILE A 195 -12.96 20.54 7.03
C ILE A 195 -12.33 20.14 5.69
N ASN A 196 -13.18 19.93 4.70
CA ASN A 196 -12.76 19.54 3.37
C ASN A 196 -12.21 20.76 2.61
N TYR A 197 -10.94 21.10 2.86
CA TYR A 197 -10.23 22.12 2.10
C TYR A 197 -10.01 21.73 0.62
N ASP A 198 -10.19 20.45 0.28
CA ASP A 198 -10.11 20.01 -1.12
C ASP A 198 -11.26 20.62 -1.94
N LYS A 199 -12.48 20.65 -1.38
CA LYS A 199 -13.66 21.32 -1.97
C LYS A 199 -13.51 22.83 -2.15
N LEU A 200 -12.76 23.49 -1.27
CA LEU A 200 -12.62 24.96 -1.24
C LEU A 200 -12.02 25.54 -2.53
N PHE A 201 -11.24 24.74 -3.24
CA PHE A 201 -10.56 25.13 -4.48
C PHE A 201 -10.77 24.09 -5.59
N GLU A 202 -11.86 23.32 -5.56
CA GLU A 202 -12.17 22.32 -6.59
C GLU A 202 -12.46 22.97 -7.95
N ASP A 203 -13.12 24.14 -7.94
CA ASP A 203 -13.54 24.88 -9.14
C ASP A 203 -12.43 25.72 -9.81
N GLU A 204 -11.27 25.87 -9.16
CA GLU A 204 -10.22 26.81 -9.58
C GLU A 204 -8.95 26.16 -10.13
N LYS A 205 -9.06 24.93 -10.65
CA LYS A 205 -7.93 24.27 -11.33
C LYS A 205 -7.38 25.07 -12.52
N GLU A 206 -8.13 26.06 -13.03
CA GLU A 206 -7.79 26.91 -14.18
C GLU A 206 -7.49 28.38 -13.83
N GLU A 207 -7.65 28.81 -12.57
CA GLU A 207 -7.41 30.20 -12.16
C GLU A 207 -5.98 30.45 -11.65
N ALA A 208 -5.50 31.68 -11.82
CA ALA A 208 -4.18 32.07 -11.31
C ALA A 208 -4.21 32.16 -9.79
N PHE A 209 -3.29 31.47 -9.11
CA PHE A 209 -3.22 31.45 -7.66
C PHE A 209 -3.13 32.84 -7.04
N ASN A 210 -4.04 33.14 -6.11
CA ASN A 210 -4.05 34.36 -5.33
C ASN A 210 -4.22 34.05 -3.84
N LEU A 211 -3.15 34.22 -3.07
CA LEU A 211 -3.14 33.93 -1.63
C LEU A 211 -4.17 34.77 -0.86
N ARG A 212 -4.46 36.00 -1.29
CA ARG A 212 -5.40 36.87 -0.58
C ARG A 212 -6.84 36.37 -0.73
N GLU A 213 -7.22 36.02 -1.95
CA GLU A 213 -8.53 35.42 -2.22
C GLU A 213 -8.69 34.08 -1.49
N ALA A 214 -7.62 33.28 -1.43
CA ALA A 214 -7.62 32.04 -0.66
C ALA A 214 -7.91 32.29 0.83
N VAL A 215 -7.32 33.33 1.44
CA VAL A 215 -7.56 33.70 2.84
C VAL A 215 -8.98 34.19 3.06
N ASP A 216 -9.52 35.01 2.15
CA ASP A 216 -10.89 35.50 2.26
C ASP A 216 -11.90 34.34 2.20
N LYS A 217 -11.69 33.35 1.32
CA LYS A 217 -12.52 32.13 1.25
C LYS A 217 -12.46 31.27 2.52
N ILE A 218 -11.29 31.16 3.15
CA ILE A 218 -11.14 30.43 4.43
C ILE A 218 -11.99 31.09 5.53
N ALA A 219 -12.14 32.42 5.51
CA ALA A 219 -12.98 33.12 6.48
C ALA A 219 -14.47 32.78 6.29
N ASP A 220 -14.93 32.65 5.06
CA ASP A 220 -16.32 32.35 4.72
C ASP A 220 -16.69 30.87 4.92
N MET A 221 -15.70 29.98 4.97
CA MET A 221 -15.87 28.53 5.16
C MET A 221 -16.68 28.16 6.41
N VAL A 222 -16.53 28.89 7.52
CA VAL A 222 -17.28 28.61 8.76
C VAL A 222 -18.78 28.92 8.59
N LEU A 223 -19.14 29.70 7.57
CA LEU A 223 -20.51 30.07 7.24
C LEU A 223 -21.16 29.10 6.22
N ASP A 224 -20.38 28.16 5.67
CA ASP A 224 -20.88 27.16 4.72
C ASP A 224 -21.75 26.11 5.44
N GLU A 225 -22.90 25.76 4.86
CA GLU A 225 -23.82 24.76 5.41
C GLU A 225 -23.20 23.36 5.45
N ASP A 226 -22.21 23.08 4.61
CA ASP A 226 -21.45 21.83 4.56
C ASP A 226 -20.32 21.78 5.59
N TYR A 227 -20.02 22.88 6.30
CA TYR A 227 -18.92 22.95 7.27
C TYR A 227 -19.02 21.89 8.39
N PHE A 228 -20.25 21.57 8.81
CA PHE A 228 -20.51 20.56 9.83
C PHE A 228 -20.78 19.16 9.27
N LYS A 229 -20.79 18.98 7.94
CA LYS A 229 -21.04 17.67 7.34
C LYS A 229 -19.77 16.83 7.44
N GLU A 230 -19.88 15.67 8.06
CA GLU A 230 -18.78 14.70 8.09
C GLU A 230 -18.36 14.34 6.65
N PRO A 231 -17.06 14.12 6.40
CA PRO A 231 -16.59 13.67 5.10
C PRO A 231 -17.35 12.42 4.68
N VAL A 232 -17.82 12.41 3.43
CA VAL A 232 -18.41 11.19 2.84
C VAL A 232 -17.32 10.12 2.84
N ASN A 233 -17.61 8.96 3.44
CA ASN A 233 -16.70 7.82 3.33
C ASN A 233 -16.46 7.54 1.85
N LEU A 234 -15.20 7.60 1.43
CA LEU A 234 -14.83 7.21 0.07
C LEU A 234 -14.98 5.69 -0.02
N GLU A 235 -16.00 5.21 -0.71
CA GLU A 235 -16.08 3.81 -1.11
C GLU A 235 -15.04 3.58 -2.21
N PHE A 236 -13.89 3.04 -1.81
CA PHE A 236 -12.91 2.52 -2.76
C PHE A 236 -13.40 1.15 -3.23
N ASN A 237 -13.73 1.05 -4.52
CA ASN A 237 -14.19 -0.21 -5.12
C ASN A 237 -13.03 -1.19 -5.36
N ASP A 238 -11.78 -0.72 -5.35
CA ASP A 238 -10.61 -1.54 -5.67
C ASP A 238 -9.35 -1.12 -4.88
N LEU A 239 -8.59 -2.12 -4.40
CA LEU A 239 -7.26 -1.97 -3.79
C LEU A 239 -6.29 -1.31 -4.78
N ASP A 240 -6.49 -1.58 -6.07
CA ASP A 240 -5.58 -1.22 -7.14
C ASP A 240 -5.45 0.28 -7.34
N ASP A 241 -6.53 1.04 -7.11
CA ASP A 241 -6.53 2.50 -7.19
C ASP A 241 -5.67 3.12 -6.07
N LEU A 242 -5.80 2.60 -4.83
CA LEU A 242 -4.99 3.06 -3.70
C LEU A 242 -3.50 2.72 -3.90
N LEU A 243 -3.21 1.55 -4.45
CA LEU A 243 -1.83 1.14 -4.74
C LEU A 243 -1.20 2.04 -5.81
N ASN A 244 -1.97 2.47 -6.82
CA ASN A 244 -1.47 3.36 -7.87
C ASN A 244 -1.07 4.74 -7.31
N ASP A 245 -1.82 5.28 -6.35
CA ASP A 245 -1.52 6.58 -5.74
C ASP A 245 -0.32 6.53 -4.77
N ILE A 246 -0.10 5.39 -4.10
CA ILE A 246 1.01 5.21 -3.16
C ILE A 246 2.30 4.82 -3.89
N ASN A 247 2.19 4.06 -4.99
CA ASN A 247 3.33 3.55 -5.73
C ASN A 247 4.03 4.68 -6.50
N LYS A 248 5.29 4.94 -6.18
CA LYS A 248 6.11 5.97 -6.85
C LYS A 248 7.00 5.37 -7.95
N SER A 249 7.03 4.04 -8.06
CA SER A 249 7.78 3.32 -9.07
C SER A 249 6.91 3.10 -10.31
N PRO A 250 7.48 3.17 -11.54
CA PRO A 250 6.73 2.86 -12.75
C PRO A 250 6.15 1.44 -12.69
N VAL A 251 4.85 1.32 -12.89
CA VAL A 251 4.16 0.02 -13.00
C VAL A 251 4.44 -0.55 -14.37
N MET A 252 4.83 -1.82 -14.44
CA MET A 252 5.03 -2.50 -15.72
C MET A 252 3.65 -2.86 -16.29
N THR A 253 3.28 -2.24 -17.40
CA THR A 253 1.98 -2.44 -18.05
C THR A 253 2.16 -3.11 -19.41
N LEU A 254 1.17 -3.86 -19.86
CA LEU A 254 1.15 -4.45 -21.19
C LEU A 254 -0.28 -4.53 -21.70
N LYS A 255 -0.43 -4.42 -23.01
CA LYS A 255 -1.72 -4.58 -23.68
C LYS A 255 -1.79 -5.95 -24.33
N ILE A 256 -2.71 -6.79 -23.89
CA ILE A 256 -2.86 -8.17 -24.38
C ILE A 256 -4.25 -8.28 -24.98
N ASN A 257 -4.34 -8.62 -26.27
CA ASN A 257 -5.61 -8.81 -26.98
C ASN A 257 -6.62 -7.63 -26.96
N GLY A 258 -6.19 -6.44 -26.56
CA GLY A 258 -7.07 -5.25 -26.47
C GLY A 258 -7.23 -4.74 -25.05
N ASP A 259 -7.04 -5.61 -24.07
CA ASP A 259 -7.22 -5.31 -22.65
C ASP A 259 -5.90 -4.92 -22.00
N GLN A 260 -5.99 -4.16 -20.91
CA GLN A 260 -4.84 -3.62 -20.21
C GLN A 260 -4.48 -4.51 -19.02
N TYR A 261 -3.24 -4.95 -18.97
CA TYR A 261 -2.68 -5.75 -17.89
C TYR A 261 -1.51 -5.03 -17.24
N ARG A 262 -1.22 -5.41 -16.00
CA ARG A 262 -0.05 -4.94 -15.25
C ARG A 262 0.61 -6.08 -14.49
N ILE A 263 1.88 -5.90 -14.18
CA ILE A 263 2.58 -6.75 -13.21
C ILE A 263 2.38 -6.13 -11.83
N GLY A 264 1.64 -6.84 -10.98
CA GLY A 264 1.40 -6.47 -9.58
C GLY A 264 2.70 -6.43 -8.77
N LEU A 265 2.65 -5.88 -7.56
CA LEU A 265 3.82 -5.85 -6.68
C LEU A 265 4.22 -7.23 -6.17
N ASP A 266 3.24 -8.14 -6.11
CA ASP A 266 3.44 -9.58 -5.95
C ASP A 266 4.20 -10.24 -7.12
N GLY A 267 4.39 -9.51 -8.22
CA GLY A 267 5.09 -9.94 -9.42
C GLY A 267 4.22 -10.72 -10.40
N PHE A 268 2.91 -10.82 -10.17
CA PHE A 268 1.98 -11.54 -11.02
C PHE A 268 1.28 -10.65 -12.04
N LEU A 269 0.93 -11.23 -13.18
CA LEU A 269 0.11 -10.57 -14.18
C LEU A 269 -1.34 -10.47 -13.70
N LYS A 270 -1.92 -9.27 -13.78
CA LYS A 270 -3.32 -8.98 -13.43
C LYS A 270 -3.94 -8.02 -14.43
N GLU A 271 -5.23 -8.19 -14.71
CA GLU A 271 -6.00 -7.19 -15.46
C GLU A 271 -5.98 -5.85 -14.70
N SER A 272 -5.89 -4.74 -15.43
CA SER A 272 -5.79 -3.39 -14.88
C SER A 272 -7.05 -2.62 -15.23
N VAL A 273 -7.84 -2.27 -14.22
CA VAL A 273 -9.10 -1.51 -14.41
C VAL A 273 -8.85 -0.01 -14.59
N SER A 274 -7.73 0.50 -14.09
CA SER A 274 -7.31 1.91 -14.20
C SER A 274 -5.87 2.05 -14.70
N ALA A 275 -5.56 3.19 -15.34
CA ALA A 275 -4.21 3.49 -15.82
C ALA A 275 -3.35 4.03 -14.66
N PRO A 276 -2.15 3.47 -14.40
CA PRO A 276 -1.31 3.93 -13.29
C PRO A 276 -0.69 5.31 -13.59
N CYS A 277 -0.39 6.08 -12.54
CA CYS A 277 0.16 7.43 -12.66
C CYS A 277 1.52 7.45 -13.39
N THR A 278 2.32 6.40 -13.25
CA THR A 278 3.60 6.23 -13.94
C THR A 278 3.70 4.80 -14.46
N GLU A 279 3.96 4.63 -15.77
CA GLU A 279 4.01 3.31 -16.40
C GLU A 279 5.25 3.08 -17.25
N ASN A 280 5.69 1.83 -17.28
CA ASN A 280 6.66 1.30 -18.23
C ASN A 280 5.95 0.25 -19.09
N LYS A 281 5.72 0.57 -20.37
CA LYS A 281 5.04 -0.35 -21.29
C LYS A 281 5.97 -1.46 -21.74
N LEU A 282 5.56 -2.69 -21.45
CA LEU A 282 6.13 -3.91 -22.01
C LEU A 282 5.47 -4.25 -23.33
N ASP A 283 6.27 -4.75 -24.25
CA ASP A 283 5.77 -5.39 -25.47
C ASP A 283 5.19 -6.77 -25.11
N ALA A 284 3.91 -6.99 -25.42
CA ALA A 284 3.22 -8.23 -25.07
C ALA A 284 3.89 -9.44 -25.72
N LYS A 285 4.34 -9.30 -26.98
CA LYS A 285 5.02 -10.37 -27.70
C LYS A 285 6.35 -10.74 -27.02
N ASP A 286 7.18 -9.77 -26.65
CA ASP A 286 8.42 -10.00 -25.90
C ASP A 286 8.15 -10.68 -24.54
N PHE A 287 7.08 -10.30 -23.85
CA PHE A 287 6.65 -10.96 -22.61
C PHE A 287 6.34 -12.44 -22.84
N PHE A 288 5.45 -12.78 -23.78
CA PHE A 288 5.09 -14.17 -24.05
C PHE A 288 6.28 -14.99 -24.60
N ASP A 289 7.19 -14.36 -25.36
CA ASP A 289 8.41 -15.00 -25.86
C ASP A 289 9.39 -15.35 -24.73
N LYS A 290 9.42 -14.57 -23.63
CA LYS A 290 10.30 -14.80 -22.47
C LYS A 290 9.65 -15.57 -21.32
N THR A 291 8.32 -15.60 -21.25
CA THR A 291 7.58 -16.19 -20.13
C THR A 291 7.14 -17.62 -20.43
N ASN A 292 7.35 -18.53 -19.47
CA ASN A 292 6.81 -19.89 -19.51
C ASN A 292 5.76 -20.04 -18.41
N PHE A 293 4.76 -20.88 -18.68
CA PHE A 293 3.66 -21.16 -17.75
C PHE A 293 3.66 -22.64 -17.37
N TYR A 294 3.03 -22.96 -16.25
CA TYR A 294 3.17 -24.27 -15.63
C TYR A 294 1.82 -24.85 -15.23
N LYS A 295 1.68 -26.17 -15.30
CA LYS A 295 0.47 -26.88 -14.89
C LYS A 295 0.80 -28.25 -14.31
N PHE A 296 0.14 -28.61 -13.21
CA PHE A 296 0.14 -29.99 -12.74
C PHE A 296 -0.84 -30.85 -13.54
N VAL A 297 -0.34 -31.94 -14.10
CA VAL A 297 -1.09 -32.95 -14.84
C VAL A 297 -0.82 -34.32 -14.24
N ARG A 298 -1.71 -35.27 -14.52
CA ARG A 298 -1.60 -36.63 -14.02
C ARG A 298 -0.72 -37.46 -14.95
N LYS A 299 0.22 -38.21 -14.40
CA LYS A 299 1.03 -39.17 -15.16
C LYS A 299 0.63 -40.61 -14.80
N GLN A 300 0.04 -41.33 -15.75
CA GLN A 300 -0.32 -42.74 -15.60
C GLN A 300 0.05 -43.49 -16.89
N ASP A 301 0.74 -44.63 -16.77
CA ASP A 301 1.20 -45.45 -17.89
C ASP A 301 1.98 -44.68 -18.97
N GLY A 302 2.78 -43.69 -18.54
CA GLY A 302 3.56 -42.82 -19.43
C GLY A 302 2.77 -41.71 -20.12
N LYS A 303 1.45 -41.64 -19.93
CA LYS A 303 0.59 -40.58 -20.49
C LYS A 303 0.40 -39.43 -19.53
N LEU A 304 0.37 -38.21 -20.06
CA LEU A 304 0.12 -36.98 -19.30
C LEU A 304 -1.32 -36.53 -19.56
N THR A 305 -2.18 -36.59 -18.56
CA THR A 305 -3.61 -36.27 -18.71
C THR A 305 -4.08 -35.19 -17.74
N SER A 306 -5.15 -34.48 -18.08
CA SER A 306 -5.76 -33.52 -17.16
C SER A 306 -6.33 -34.22 -15.92
N PHE A 307 -6.15 -33.61 -14.75
CA PHE A 307 -6.82 -34.07 -13.53
C PHE A 307 -8.34 -33.90 -13.57
N TYR A 308 -8.83 -32.90 -14.33
CA TYR A 308 -10.25 -32.58 -14.45
C TYR A 308 -10.95 -33.46 -15.50
N ASP A 309 -10.35 -33.57 -16.69
CA ASP A 309 -10.84 -34.43 -17.78
C ASP A 309 -9.78 -35.48 -18.10
N LYS A 310 -9.95 -36.70 -17.59
CA LYS A 310 -9.01 -37.81 -17.79
C LYS A 310 -8.84 -38.21 -19.27
N SER A 311 -9.78 -37.82 -20.14
CA SER A 311 -9.69 -38.05 -21.59
C SER A 311 -8.89 -36.98 -22.32
N PHE A 312 -8.51 -35.90 -21.63
CA PHE A 312 -7.71 -34.83 -22.20
C PHE A 312 -6.22 -35.13 -21.96
N GLU A 313 -5.49 -35.37 -23.04
CA GLU A 313 -4.06 -35.72 -23.02
C GLU A 313 -3.19 -34.52 -23.44
N TYR A 314 -2.05 -34.36 -22.78
CA TYR A 314 -1.02 -33.36 -23.08
C TYR A 314 0.18 -34.08 -23.68
N LEU A 315 0.47 -33.84 -24.96
CA LEU A 315 1.61 -34.45 -25.65
C LEU A 315 2.78 -33.47 -25.71
N ILE A 316 3.96 -33.91 -25.28
CA ILE A 316 5.19 -33.11 -25.29
C ILE A 316 5.56 -32.78 -26.74
N GLY A 317 5.84 -31.50 -27.01
CA GLY A 317 6.13 -30.98 -28.34
C GLY A 317 4.89 -30.67 -29.18
N GLU A 318 3.69 -30.88 -28.65
CA GLU A 318 2.44 -30.61 -29.37
C GLU A 318 1.65 -29.44 -28.79
N VAL A 319 0.67 -28.97 -29.57
CA VAL A 319 -0.27 -27.92 -29.14
C VAL A 319 -1.49 -28.58 -28.53
N ALA A 320 -1.71 -28.34 -27.24
CA ALA A 320 -2.96 -28.70 -26.56
C ALA A 320 -3.97 -27.56 -26.72
N LYS A 321 -5.18 -27.88 -27.22
CA LYS A 321 -6.28 -26.92 -27.36
C LYS A 321 -7.41 -27.29 -26.43
N ALA A 322 -8.00 -26.29 -25.77
CA ALA A 322 -9.17 -26.50 -24.92
C ALA A 322 -10.34 -27.13 -25.70
N LYS A 323 -11.15 -27.93 -24.99
CA LYS A 323 -12.40 -28.45 -25.53
C LYS A 323 -13.51 -27.42 -25.37
N GLY A 324 -14.34 -27.26 -26.41
CA GLY A 324 -15.46 -26.33 -26.43
C GLY A 324 -15.10 -24.94 -26.97
N THR A 325 -16.07 -24.03 -26.90
CA THR A 325 -15.92 -22.63 -27.31
C THR A 325 -15.81 -21.76 -26.08
N LEU A 326 -14.97 -20.72 -26.15
CA LEU A 326 -14.83 -19.73 -25.08
C LEU A 326 -16.17 -18.99 -24.88
N ASN A 327 -16.61 -18.87 -23.64
CA ASN A 327 -17.80 -18.10 -23.25
C ASN A 327 -17.60 -17.51 -21.85
N ASP A 328 -18.28 -16.43 -21.51
CA ASP A 328 -18.01 -15.74 -20.23
C ASP A 328 -18.64 -16.43 -19.02
N TRP A 329 -19.58 -17.34 -19.25
CA TRP A 329 -20.44 -17.93 -18.21
C TRP A 329 -20.12 -19.40 -17.90
N SER A 330 -19.06 -19.98 -18.49
CA SER A 330 -18.68 -21.37 -18.22
C SER A 330 -17.18 -21.62 -18.37
N ASN A 331 -16.69 -22.72 -17.80
CA ASN A 331 -15.29 -23.16 -17.96
C ASN A 331 -15.00 -23.79 -19.34
N SER A 332 -15.89 -23.63 -20.33
CA SER A 332 -15.71 -24.15 -21.68
C SER A 332 -14.64 -23.36 -22.45
N GLY A 333 -13.83 -24.05 -23.26
CA GLY A 333 -12.82 -23.41 -24.10
C GLY A 333 -11.60 -22.88 -23.34
N ARG A 334 -11.41 -23.26 -22.07
CA ARG A 334 -10.30 -22.79 -21.22
C ARG A 334 -9.37 -23.91 -20.76
N LEU A 335 -8.08 -23.59 -20.71
CA LEU A 335 -7.03 -24.34 -20.02
C LEU A 335 -6.46 -23.44 -18.92
N TYR A 336 -6.18 -24.04 -17.76
CA TYR A 336 -5.71 -23.33 -16.57
C TYR A 336 -4.24 -23.65 -16.28
N PHE A 337 -3.45 -22.62 -16.04
CA PHE A 337 -2.01 -22.66 -15.76
C PHE A 337 -1.68 -21.75 -14.57
N ASN A 338 -0.41 -21.79 -14.17
CA ASN A 338 0.16 -20.92 -13.17
C ASN A 338 1.44 -20.27 -13.70
N GLU A 339 1.71 -19.05 -13.26
CA GLU A 339 3.03 -18.44 -13.39
C GLU A 339 4.06 -19.18 -12.53
N LYS A 340 5.35 -19.05 -12.88
CA LYS A 340 6.43 -19.77 -12.19
C LYS A 340 6.43 -19.55 -10.68
N ALA A 341 6.15 -18.32 -10.24
CA ALA A 341 6.11 -17.97 -8.83
C ALA A 341 4.88 -18.49 -8.08
N ALA A 342 3.83 -18.91 -8.79
CA ALA A 342 2.55 -19.38 -8.24
C ALA A 342 2.34 -20.89 -8.38
N ILE A 343 3.37 -21.68 -8.70
CA ILE A 343 3.24 -23.14 -8.90
C ILE A 343 2.65 -23.84 -7.65
N GLU A 344 2.99 -23.41 -6.43
CA GLU A 344 2.43 -23.96 -5.18
C GLU A 344 0.93 -23.65 -4.99
N GLN A 345 0.40 -22.62 -5.67
CA GLN A 345 -1.00 -22.23 -5.60
C GLN A 345 -1.89 -23.05 -6.56
N SER A 346 -1.27 -23.92 -7.36
CA SER A 346 -1.99 -24.77 -8.31
C SER A 346 -2.92 -25.74 -7.58
N THR A 347 -4.15 -25.91 -8.07
CA THR A 347 -5.18 -26.80 -7.48
C THR A 347 -4.70 -28.25 -7.30
N TYR A 348 -3.77 -28.71 -8.13
CA TYR A 348 -3.25 -30.08 -8.11
C TYR A 348 -1.82 -30.19 -7.59
N TYR A 349 -1.32 -29.14 -6.95
CA TYR A 349 -0.05 -29.18 -6.23
C TYR A 349 -0.06 -30.30 -5.17
N GLY A 350 1.04 -31.05 -5.07
CA GLY A 350 1.21 -32.10 -4.06
C GLY A 350 0.40 -33.39 -4.28
N LYS A 351 -0.31 -33.55 -5.41
CA LYS A 351 -0.98 -34.82 -5.75
C LYS A 351 0.06 -35.91 -6.06
N GLU A 352 -0.19 -37.12 -5.57
CA GLU A 352 0.74 -38.26 -5.65
C GLU A 352 1.15 -38.61 -7.10
N ASP A 353 0.17 -38.68 -8.01
CA ASP A 353 0.38 -38.92 -9.45
C ASP A 353 0.63 -37.61 -10.25
N GLY A 354 0.90 -36.50 -9.55
CA GLY A 354 1.03 -35.18 -10.15
C GLY A 354 2.45 -34.90 -10.65
N VAL A 355 2.57 -34.58 -11.93
CA VAL A 355 3.81 -34.05 -12.53
C VAL A 355 3.57 -32.66 -13.09
N LEU A 356 4.62 -31.84 -13.08
CA LEU A 356 4.57 -30.47 -13.59
C LEU A 356 4.95 -30.47 -15.07
N ILE A 357 4.12 -29.86 -15.92
CA ILE A 357 4.49 -29.54 -17.30
C ILE A 357 4.80 -28.06 -17.45
N GLU A 358 5.77 -27.76 -18.31
CA GLU A 358 6.11 -26.41 -18.76
C GLU A 358 5.52 -26.18 -20.15
N VAL A 359 4.87 -25.04 -20.34
CA VAL A 359 4.17 -24.70 -21.57
C VAL A 359 4.49 -23.28 -22.03
N LYS A 360 4.36 -23.07 -23.35
CA LYS A 360 4.30 -21.74 -23.98
C LYS A 360 2.87 -21.41 -24.36
N ILE A 361 2.44 -20.18 -24.05
CA ILE A 361 1.16 -19.61 -24.47
C ILE A 361 1.48 -18.46 -25.42
N LYS A 362 0.74 -18.34 -26.52
CA LYS A 362 0.85 -17.20 -27.43
C LYS A 362 -0.13 -16.12 -26.99
N GLU A 363 0.19 -14.87 -27.25
CA GLU A 363 -0.68 -13.73 -26.95
C GLU A 363 -2.13 -13.95 -27.39
N LYS A 364 -2.34 -14.35 -28.65
CA LYS A 364 -3.69 -14.63 -29.21
C LYS A 364 -4.48 -15.75 -28.51
N ASP A 365 -3.77 -16.64 -27.81
CA ASP A 365 -4.34 -17.81 -27.15
C ASP A 365 -4.57 -17.54 -25.65
N PHE A 366 -4.02 -16.46 -25.11
CA PHE A 366 -4.23 -15.98 -23.75
C PHE A 366 -5.65 -15.46 -23.57
N VAL A 367 -6.25 -15.76 -22.42
CA VAL A 367 -7.61 -15.33 -22.06
C VAL A 367 -7.56 -14.34 -20.91
N ASP A 368 -6.98 -14.73 -19.78
CA ASP A 368 -6.98 -13.94 -18.55
C ASP A 368 -5.82 -14.35 -17.62
N ALA A 369 -5.43 -13.47 -16.71
CA ALA A 369 -4.55 -13.76 -15.60
C ALA A 369 -4.93 -12.99 -14.34
N ASP A 370 -4.97 -13.71 -13.23
CA ASP A 370 -5.15 -13.12 -11.90
C ASP A 370 -4.34 -13.91 -10.87
N SER A 371 -3.57 -13.17 -10.06
CA SER A 371 -2.90 -13.69 -8.87
C SER A 371 -2.08 -14.95 -9.15
N GLY A 372 -1.36 -14.93 -10.27
CA GLY A 372 -0.48 -16.01 -10.71
C GLY A 372 -1.20 -17.22 -11.32
N LYS A 373 -2.53 -17.17 -11.49
CA LYS A 373 -3.30 -18.10 -12.32
C LYS A 373 -3.44 -17.51 -13.71
N VAL A 374 -3.36 -18.37 -14.72
CA VAL A 374 -3.41 -17.96 -16.13
C VAL A 374 -4.38 -18.86 -16.88
N GLU A 375 -5.24 -18.25 -17.67
CA GLU A 375 -6.20 -18.91 -18.55
C GLU A 375 -5.79 -18.75 -20.01
N ALA A 376 -5.92 -19.84 -20.78
CA ALA A 376 -5.66 -19.80 -22.23
C ALA A 376 -6.53 -20.80 -22.98
N THR A 377 -6.78 -20.53 -24.26
CA THR A 377 -7.50 -21.43 -25.17
C THR A 377 -6.59 -22.52 -25.75
N SER A 378 -5.29 -22.26 -25.85
CA SER A 378 -4.31 -23.26 -26.27
C SER A 378 -2.91 -23.01 -25.71
N CYS A 379 -2.09 -24.06 -25.64
CA CYS A 379 -0.69 -23.99 -25.22
C CYS A 379 0.17 -24.97 -26.01
N HIS A 380 1.46 -24.67 -26.16
CA HIS A 380 2.46 -25.61 -26.64
C HIS A 380 3.17 -26.26 -25.46
N VAL A 381 3.09 -27.59 -25.35
CA VAL A 381 3.70 -28.33 -24.24
C VAL A 381 5.18 -28.53 -24.52
N ILE A 382 6.05 -27.92 -23.71
CA ILE A 382 7.50 -27.95 -23.95
C ILE A 382 8.10 -29.23 -23.41
N ARG A 383 7.84 -29.53 -22.13
CA ARG A 383 8.42 -30.67 -21.41
C ARG A 383 7.70 -30.94 -20.10
N GLU A 384 7.98 -32.11 -19.54
CA GLU A 384 7.80 -32.39 -18.12
C GLU A 384 8.97 -31.77 -17.34
N VAL A 385 8.67 -31.05 -16.26
CA VAL A 385 9.67 -30.45 -15.37
C VAL A 385 10.00 -31.46 -14.27
N PRO A 386 11.28 -31.88 -14.13
CA PRO A 386 11.71 -32.78 -13.07
C PRO A 386 11.35 -32.26 -11.68
N ARG A 387 10.96 -33.18 -10.78
CA ARG A 387 10.54 -32.85 -9.42
C ARG A 387 11.56 -32.04 -8.63
N GLU A 388 12.83 -32.39 -8.76
CA GLU A 388 13.92 -31.68 -8.07
C GLU A 388 14.12 -30.26 -8.63
N GLU A 389 13.86 -30.04 -9.92
CA GLU A 389 13.99 -28.73 -10.55
C GLU A 389 12.89 -27.78 -10.08
N TRP A 390 11.62 -28.19 -10.11
CA TRP A 390 10.55 -27.28 -9.70
C TRP A 390 10.48 -27.09 -8.19
N LYS A 391 11.00 -28.01 -7.37
CA LYS A 391 11.24 -27.77 -5.94
C LYS A 391 12.25 -26.64 -5.71
N GLN A 392 13.28 -26.54 -6.54
CA GLN A 392 14.25 -25.44 -6.45
C GLN A 392 13.61 -24.09 -6.79
N TYR A 393 12.66 -24.07 -7.72
CA TYR A 393 11.91 -22.84 -8.03
C TYR A 393 11.22 -22.31 -6.77
N ILE A 394 10.55 -23.20 -6.04
CA ILE A 394 9.84 -22.89 -4.80
C ILE A 394 10.80 -22.39 -3.72
N SER A 395 11.93 -23.08 -3.51
CA SER A 395 12.89 -22.66 -2.48
C SER A 395 13.51 -21.29 -2.78
N ALA A 396 13.79 -21.00 -4.06
CA ALA A 396 14.35 -19.72 -4.47
C ALA A 396 13.38 -18.55 -4.25
N ILE A 397 12.08 -18.79 -4.38
CA ILE A 397 11.03 -17.80 -4.10
C ILE A 397 10.96 -17.51 -2.59
N LYS A 398 11.05 -18.54 -1.73
CA LYS A 398 11.02 -18.38 -0.26
C LYS A 398 12.26 -17.70 0.33
N SER A 399 13.36 -17.62 -0.44
CA SER A 399 14.60 -16.96 -0.03
C SER A 399 14.71 -15.49 -0.43
N LYS A 400 13.75 -14.98 -1.22
CA LYS A 400 13.59 -13.56 -1.54
C LYS A 400 12.56 -12.96 -0.60
#